data_AF-A0A6M8VGH4-F1
#
_entry.id   AF-A0A6M8VGH4-F1
#
_cell.length_a   1.000
_cell.length_b   1.000
_cell.length_c   1.000
_cell.angle_alpha   90.00
_cell.angle_beta   90.00
_cell.angle_gamma   90.00
#
_symmetry.space_group_name_H-M   'P 1'
#
loop_
_entity.id
_entity.type
_entity.pdbx_description
1 polymer ?
#
loop_
_entity_poly.entity_id
_entity_poly.type
_entity_poly.pdbx_seq_one_letter_code
_entity_poly.pdbx_strand_id
1 'polypeptide(L)'
;MYSIRHLIVLTAESFSDMLPALEQAFNRSREDDRLEEVFGPRPRWVIVGLILACLIGGQIVEWATADLAVWRVLDASALLMAAAFALAFRRYLFGPREPGPEDFPWLAATLIPGAALMTLAALVGKMVDGEVSVLAGAPGWTTVGSFLVVVADSLALAAGLTIAVAALCYSKRWSGALKQLLVQFITFKVIVFIMVILFVELGIVGAVVSVLFGLFGIRLPSWIGQIVDQFSYALLMGSVYCAVIGAAWMACRQRFPELIEKGEADVLSAVKALIDPDKDGKKLVEAPGDQA
;
A
#
# COMPACT_ATOMS: atom_id res chain seq x y z
N MET A 1 -2.88 -20.44 5.91
CA MET A 1 -2.56 -19.93 4.55
C MET A 1 -3.75 -19.11 4.11
N TYR A 2 -3.55 -17.85 3.74
CA TYR A 2 -4.64 -16.98 3.27
C TYR A 2 -5.24 -17.54 1.97
N SER A 3 -6.57 -17.63 1.89
CA SER A 3 -7.23 -18.02 0.64
C SER A 3 -7.08 -16.88 -0.37
N ILE A 4 -6.41 -17.12 -1.50
CA ILE A 4 -6.28 -16.13 -2.60
C ILE A 4 -7.65 -15.61 -3.02
N ARG A 5 -8.68 -16.45 -2.98
CA ARG A 5 -10.07 -16.06 -3.25
C ARG A 5 -10.57 -14.98 -2.30
N HIS A 6 -10.24 -15.08 -1.00
CA HIS A 6 -10.59 -14.08 0.00
C HIS A 6 -9.91 -12.74 -0.27
N LEU A 7 -8.61 -12.76 -0.60
CA LEU A 7 -7.85 -11.55 -0.95
C LEU A 7 -8.42 -10.85 -2.19
N ILE A 8 -8.83 -11.63 -3.20
CA ILE A 8 -9.44 -11.08 -4.43
C ILE A 8 -10.81 -10.45 -4.13
N VAL A 9 -11.65 -11.10 -3.33
CA VAL A 9 -12.96 -10.55 -2.94
C VAL A 9 -12.79 -9.25 -2.15
N LEU A 10 -11.89 -9.24 -1.15
CA LEU A 10 -11.59 -8.05 -0.36
C LEU A 10 -11.08 -6.89 -1.24
N THR A 11 -10.23 -7.22 -2.23
CA THR A 11 -9.76 -6.25 -3.22
C THR A 11 -10.93 -5.72 -4.05
N ALA A 12 -11.76 -6.58 -4.62
CA ALA A 12 -12.88 -6.16 -5.46
C ALA A 12 -13.86 -5.24 -4.70
N GLU A 13 -14.23 -5.61 -3.47
CA GLU A 13 -15.13 -4.83 -2.62
C GLU A 13 -14.52 -3.46 -2.28
N SER A 14 -13.26 -3.42 -1.83
CA SER A 14 -12.60 -2.15 -1.47
C SER A 14 -12.40 -1.22 -2.67
N PHE A 15 -11.98 -1.73 -3.83
CA PHE A 15 -11.82 -0.89 -5.03
C PHE A 15 -13.16 -0.39 -5.57
N SER A 16 -14.24 -1.17 -5.42
CA SER A 16 -15.58 -0.72 -5.79
C SER A 16 -16.08 0.45 -4.95
N ASP A 17 -15.54 0.62 -3.74
CA ASP A 17 -15.87 1.70 -2.81
C ASP A 17 -14.92 2.91 -2.95
N MET A 18 -13.64 2.66 -3.28
CA MET A 18 -12.65 3.73 -3.52
C MET A 18 -12.95 4.56 -4.76
N LEU A 19 -13.45 3.96 -5.84
CA LEU A 19 -13.67 4.66 -7.12
C LEU A 19 -14.75 5.75 -6.99
N PRO A 20 -15.95 5.46 -6.43
CA PRO A 20 -16.95 6.50 -6.16
C PRO A 20 -16.45 7.56 -5.17
N ALA A 21 -15.67 7.16 -4.15
CA ALA A 21 -15.09 8.11 -3.19
C ALA A 21 -14.11 9.08 -3.87
N LEU A 22 -13.31 8.61 -4.83
CA LEU A 22 -12.43 9.46 -5.64
C LEU A 22 -13.23 10.43 -6.53
N GLU A 23 -14.27 9.93 -7.20
CA GLU A 23 -15.15 10.77 -8.02
C GLU A 23 -15.83 11.84 -7.18
N GLN A 24 -16.32 11.48 -5.99
CA GLN A 24 -16.95 12.40 -5.05
C GLN A 24 -15.94 13.45 -4.54
N ALA A 25 -14.74 13.02 -4.14
CA ALA A 25 -13.73 13.93 -3.59
C ALA A 25 -13.18 14.95 -4.59
N PHE A 26 -13.17 14.61 -5.89
CA PHE A 26 -12.71 15.53 -6.94
C PHE A 26 -13.85 16.09 -7.81
N ASN A 27 -15.10 15.86 -7.42
CA ASN A 27 -16.25 16.40 -8.14
C ASN A 27 -16.21 17.94 -8.17
N ARG A 28 -16.63 18.55 -9.29
CA ARG A 28 -16.62 20.01 -9.50
C ARG A 28 -17.73 20.75 -8.76
N SER A 29 -18.57 20.05 -8.00
CA SER A 29 -19.58 20.66 -7.14
C SER A 29 -18.90 21.62 -6.15
N ARG A 30 -19.36 22.87 -6.15
CA ARG A 30 -18.83 23.97 -5.33
C ARG A 30 -19.37 23.96 -3.89
N GLU A 31 -20.16 22.95 -3.53
CA GLU A 31 -20.86 22.84 -2.25
C GLU A 31 -20.16 21.93 -1.23
N ASP A 32 -19.04 21.28 -1.61
CA ASP A 32 -18.29 20.40 -0.71
C ASP A 32 -16.97 21.08 -0.26
N ASP A 33 -17.11 22.04 0.66
CA ASP A 33 -16.03 22.91 1.19
C ASP A 33 -14.99 22.16 2.05
N ARG A 34 -15.17 20.87 2.31
CA ARG A 34 -14.36 20.06 3.23
C ARG A 34 -12.88 20.00 2.83
N LEU A 35 -12.60 19.92 1.52
CA LEU A 35 -11.25 20.02 0.95
C LEU A 35 -10.56 21.33 1.32
N GLU A 36 -11.30 22.44 1.22
CA GLU A 36 -10.76 23.77 1.44
C GLU A 36 -10.42 24.00 2.92
N GLU A 37 -11.11 23.31 3.83
CA GLU A 37 -10.82 23.35 5.25
C GLU A 37 -9.51 22.64 5.62
N VAL A 38 -9.20 21.52 4.95
CA VAL A 38 -7.95 20.78 5.19
C VAL A 38 -6.75 21.44 4.52
N PHE A 39 -6.89 21.79 3.25
CA PHE A 39 -5.78 22.20 2.40
C PHE A 39 -5.76 23.70 2.09
N GLY A 40 -6.78 24.46 2.51
CA GLY A 40 -6.90 25.88 2.22
C GLY A 40 -7.50 26.14 0.82
N PRO A 41 -7.47 27.40 0.36
CA PRO A 41 -8.10 27.79 -0.90
C PRO A 41 -7.43 27.06 -2.08
N ARG A 42 -8.26 26.58 -3.02
CA ARG A 42 -7.81 25.78 -4.19
C ARG A 42 -7.11 24.46 -3.80
N PRO A 43 -7.82 23.58 -3.07
CA PRO A 43 -7.26 22.40 -2.44
C PRO A 43 -6.61 21.42 -3.43
N ARG A 44 -7.12 21.34 -4.66
CA ARG A 44 -6.56 20.49 -5.73
C ARG A 44 -5.12 20.88 -6.08
N TRP A 45 -4.83 22.17 -6.19
CA TRP A 45 -3.49 22.67 -6.49
C TRP A 45 -2.56 22.50 -5.29
N VAL A 46 -3.08 22.64 -4.08
CA VAL A 46 -2.32 22.40 -2.85
C VAL A 46 -1.94 20.92 -2.73
N ILE A 47 -2.87 20.00 -2.97
CA ILE A 47 -2.60 18.56 -2.98
C ILE A 47 -1.53 18.22 -4.02
N VAL A 48 -1.68 18.70 -5.26
CA VAL A 48 -0.68 18.47 -6.32
C VAL A 48 0.67 19.06 -5.93
N GLY A 49 0.70 20.29 -5.43
CA GLY A 49 1.92 20.95 -4.99
C GLY A 49 2.59 20.22 -3.82
N LEU A 50 1.81 19.72 -2.87
CA LEU A 50 2.30 18.94 -1.73
C LEU A 50 2.91 17.62 -2.18
N ILE A 51 2.24 16.89 -3.08
CA ILE A 51 2.76 15.64 -3.64
C ILE A 51 4.09 15.91 -4.36
N LEU A 52 4.14 16.92 -5.25
CA LEU A 52 5.36 17.27 -5.97
C LEU A 52 6.49 17.70 -5.01
N ALA A 53 6.17 18.49 -3.97
CA ALA A 53 7.14 18.88 -2.96
C ALA A 53 7.67 17.69 -2.16
N CYS A 54 6.82 16.70 -1.82
CA CYS A 54 7.25 15.49 -1.13
C CYS A 54 8.12 14.60 -2.02
N LEU A 55 7.78 14.46 -3.31
CA LEU A 55 8.59 13.70 -4.27
C LEU A 55 9.97 14.33 -4.47
N ILE A 56 10.02 15.64 -4.75
CA ILE A 56 11.28 16.37 -4.95
C ILE A 56 12.07 16.41 -3.63
N GLY A 57 11.41 16.69 -2.52
CA GLY A 57 12.02 16.71 -1.20
C GLY A 57 12.59 15.36 -0.79
N GLY A 58 11.89 14.26 -1.10
CA GLY A 58 12.35 12.90 -0.85
C GLY A 58 13.63 12.59 -1.60
N GLN A 59 13.67 12.91 -2.89
CA GLN A 59 14.87 12.77 -3.72
C GLN A 59 16.06 13.59 -3.18
N ILE A 60 15.82 14.83 -2.74
CA ILE A 60 16.86 15.68 -2.13
C ILE A 60 17.36 15.06 -0.82
N VAL A 61 16.46 14.54 0.02
CA VAL A 61 16.82 13.91 1.29
C VAL A 61 17.65 12.65 1.04
N GLU A 62 17.22 11.77 0.14
CA GLU A 62 17.96 10.56 -0.22
C GLU A 62 19.34 10.89 -0.79
N TRP A 63 19.42 11.89 -1.67
CA TRP A 63 20.69 12.35 -2.22
C TRP A 63 21.62 12.93 -1.15
N ALA A 64 21.10 13.80 -0.27
CA ALA A 64 21.87 14.43 0.79
C ALA A 64 22.32 13.46 1.89
N THR A 65 21.63 12.32 2.03
CA THR A 65 21.89 11.33 3.07
C THR A 65 22.15 9.93 2.49
N ALA A 66 22.70 9.88 1.28
CA ALA A 66 22.94 8.66 0.51
C ALA A 66 23.76 7.59 1.26
N ASP A 67 24.61 8.02 2.20
CA ASP A 67 25.45 7.13 3.01
C ASP A 67 24.67 6.34 4.08
N LEU A 68 23.43 6.73 4.37
CA LEU A 68 22.61 6.04 5.36
C LEU A 68 22.04 4.74 4.77
N ALA A 69 22.35 3.61 5.42
CA ALA A 69 21.80 2.31 5.08
C ALA A 69 20.26 2.24 5.17
N VAL A 70 19.62 3.21 5.83
CA VAL A 70 18.17 3.27 6.02
C VAL A 70 17.42 3.44 4.70
N TRP A 71 18.00 4.12 3.70
CA TRP A 71 17.36 4.36 2.39
C TRP A 71 17.36 3.14 1.48
N ARG A 72 18.14 2.10 1.81
CA ARG A 72 17.97 0.79 1.19
C ARG A 72 16.61 0.17 1.55
N VAL A 73 16.06 0.60 2.68
CA VAL A 73 14.85 0.02 3.27
C VAL A 73 13.66 0.97 3.15
N LEU A 74 13.84 2.27 3.34
CA LEU A 74 12.80 3.29 3.34
C LEU A 74 12.87 4.16 2.09
N ASP A 75 11.70 4.59 1.61
CA ASP A 75 11.55 5.63 0.58
C ASP A 75 11.26 6.95 1.28
N ALA A 76 12.12 7.95 1.09
CA ALA A 76 11.98 9.26 1.75
C ALA A 76 10.73 10.00 1.28
N SER A 77 10.37 9.84 0.00
CA SER A 77 9.18 10.49 -0.57
C SER A 77 7.91 9.93 0.06
N ALA A 78 7.84 8.60 0.24
CA ALA A 78 6.74 7.94 0.91
C ALA A 78 6.61 8.38 2.38
N LEU A 79 7.74 8.50 3.10
CA LEU A 79 7.75 8.97 4.48
C LEU A 79 7.30 10.43 4.61
N LEU A 80 7.82 11.33 3.75
CA LEU A 80 7.43 12.73 3.74
C LEU A 80 5.95 12.89 3.41
N MET A 81 5.46 12.14 2.41
CA MET A 81 4.06 12.17 2.02
C MET A 81 3.16 11.62 3.15
N ALA A 82 3.54 10.50 3.78
CA ALA A 82 2.82 9.95 4.92
C ALA A 82 2.73 10.96 6.07
N ALA A 83 3.85 11.60 6.42
CA ALA A 83 3.91 12.59 7.49
C ALA A 83 3.08 13.84 7.15
N ALA A 84 3.21 14.38 5.94
CA ALA A 84 2.52 15.60 5.54
C ALA A 84 1.00 15.43 5.51
N PHE A 85 0.52 14.35 4.89
CA PHE A 85 -0.92 14.06 4.86
C PHE A 85 -1.44 13.72 6.26
N ALA A 86 -0.69 12.96 7.07
CA ALA A 86 -1.11 12.67 8.43
C ALA A 86 -1.23 13.93 9.30
N LEU A 87 -0.32 14.90 9.15
CA LEU A 87 -0.41 16.18 9.84
C LEU A 87 -1.61 17.00 9.38
N ALA A 88 -1.86 17.06 8.07
CA ALA A 88 -3.00 17.79 7.50
C ALA A 88 -4.34 17.20 7.99
N PHE A 89 -4.50 15.89 7.90
CA PHE A 89 -5.72 15.20 8.35
C PHE A 89 -5.91 15.32 9.86
N ARG A 90 -4.84 15.20 10.65
CA ARG A 90 -4.93 15.35 12.10
C ARG A 90 -5.35 16.76 12.51
N ARG A 91 -4.82 17.79 11.85
CA ARG A 91 -5.23 19.18 12.10
C ARG A 91 -6.72 19.38 11.84
N TYR A 92 -7.27 18.69 10.85
CA TYR A 92 -8.69 18.70 10.55
C TYR A 92 -9.51 17.92 11.60
N LEU A 93 -9.15 16.66 11.84
CA LEU A 93 -9.87 15.74 12.74
C LEU A 93 -9.90 16.21 14.19
N PHE A 94 -8.85 16.87 14.67
CA PHE A 94 -8.77 17.42 16.03
C PHE A 94 -8.85 18.95 16.06
N GLY A 95 -9.37 19.53 14.98
CA GLY A 95 -9.57 20.95 14.84
C GLY A 95 -10.83 21.46 15.56
N PRO A 96 -11.21 22.73 15.32
CA PRO A 96 -12.38 23.35 15.94
C PRO A 96 -13.74 22.86 15.39
N ARG A 97 -13.75 22.07 14.31
CA ARG A 97 -14.96 21.50 13.71
C ARG A 97 -15.09 20.04 14.14
N GLU A 98 -16.31 19.59 14.43
CA GLU A 98 -16.59 18.17 14.72
C GLU A 98 -16.60 17.38 13.40
N PRO A 99 -15.64 16.46 13.19
CA PRO A 99 -15.65 15.59 12.02
C PRO A 99 -16.79 14.57 12.11
N GLY A 100 -17.41 14.25 10.97
CA GLY A 100 -18.46 13.25 10.85
C GLY A 100 -17.94 11.98 10.15
N PRO A 101 -18.59 10.81 10.33
CA PRO A 101 -18.17 9.55 9.72
C PRO A 101 -18.11 9.60 8.18
N GLU A 102 -18.87 10.51 7.56
CA GLU A 102 -18.86 10.81 6.14
C GLU A 102 -17.59 11.50 5.61
N ASP A 103 -16.71 12.00 6.49
CA ASP A 103 -15.45 12.67 6.08
C ASP A 103 -14.35 11.69 5.65
N PHE A 104 -14.46 10.42 6.05
CA PHE A 104 -13.44 9.42 5.77
C PHE A 104 -13.18 9.17 4.28
N PRO A 105 -14.19 8.84 3.45
CA PRO A 105 -13.98 8.53 2.04
C PRO A 105 -13.32 9.70 1.31
N TRP A 106 -13.68 10.92 1.72
CA TRP A 106 -13.14 12.15 1.17
C TRP A 106 -11.65 12.34 1.52
N LEU A 107 -11.29 12.26 2.81
CA LEU A 107 -9.90 12.36 3.28
C LEU A 107 -9.02 11.27 2.64
N ALA A 108 -9.49 10.02 2.67
CA ALA A 108 -8.75 8.88 2.15
C ALA A 108 -8.57 8.96 0.62
N ALA A 109 -9.56 9.47 -0.12
CA ALA A 109 -9.47 9.65 -1.56
C ALA A 109 -8.38 10.67 -1.98
N THR A 110 -8.07 11.67 -1.14
CA THR A 110 -7.00 12.63 -1.46
C THR A 110 -5.60 12.02 -1.49
N LEU A 111 -5.41 10.84 -0.88
CA LEU A 111 -4.14 10.09 -0.93
C LEU A 111 -3.97 9.33 -2.25
N ILE A 112 -5.06 8.99 -2.94
CA ILE A 112 -5.02 8.14 -4.14
C ILE A 112 -4.15 8.76 -5.24
N PRO A 113 -4.26 10.06 -5.59
CA PRO A 113 -3.37 10.68 -6.56
C PRO A 113 -1.90 10.65 -6.15
N GLY A 114 -1.59 10.83 -4.86
CA GLY A 114 -0.23 10.77 -4.34
C GLY A 114 0.37 9.37 -4.43
N ALA A 115 -0.39 8.37 -4.00
CA ALA A 115 -0.02 6.96 -4.12
C ALA A 115 0.19 6.55 -5.58
N ALA A 116 -0.71 6.96 -6.48
CA ALA A 116 -0.63 6.68 -7.90
C ALA A 116 0.59 7.35 -8.54
N LEU A 117 0.83 8.64 -8.28
CA LEU A 117 1.96 9.37 -8.85
C LEU A 117 3.30 8.82 -8.36
N MET A 118 3.41 8.48 -7.07
CA MET A 118 4.60 7.84 -6.50
C MET A 118 4.86 6.46 -7.12
N THR A 119 3.81 5.63 -7.25
CA THR A 119 3.91 4.32 -7.90
C THR A 119 4.36 4.45 -9.35
N LEU A 120 3.80 5.42 -10.09
CA LEU A 120 4.18 5.69 -11.47
C LEU A 120 5.61 6.23 -11.58
N ALA A 121 6.03 7.13 -10.69
CA ALA A 121 7.38 7.66 -10.67
C ALA A 121 8.41 6.56 -10.42
N ALA A 122 8.13 5.67 -9.45
CA ALA A 122 8.98 4.51 -9.16
C ALA A 122 9.04 3.53 -10.34
N LEU A 123 7.89 3.23 -10.96
CA LEU A 123 7.81 2.39 -12.16
C LEU A 123 8.66 2.97 -13.30
N VAL A 124 8.55 4.28 -13.56
CA VAL A 124 9.35 4.97 -14.58
C VAL A 124 10.84 4.92 -14.23
N GLY A 125 11.22 5.17 -12.98
CA GLY A 125 12.60 5.08 -12.52
C GLY A 125 13.20 3.70 -12.80
N LYS A 126 12.53 2.64 -12.34
CA LYS A 126 12.97 1.25 -12.57
C LYS A 126 13.05 0.86 -14.06
N MET A 127 12.15 1.38 -14.89
CA MET A 127 12.22 1.17 -16.33
C MET A 127 13.44 1.88 -16.95
N VAL A 128 13.75 3.09 -16.51
CA VAL A 128 14.92 3.86 -16.97
C VAL A 128 16.23 3.21 -16.52
N ASP A 129 16.25 2.63 -15.32
CA ASP A 129 17.40 1.89 -14.78
C ASP A 129 17.62 0.52 -15.46
N GLY A 130 16.72 0.12 -16.35
CA GLY A 130 16.84 -1.11 -17.13
C GLY A 130 16.43 -2.37 -16.37
N GLU A 131 15.66 -2.27 -15.28
CA GLU A 131 15.14 -3.43 -14.55
C GLU A 131 14.17 -4.26 -15.41
N VAL A 132 13.52 -3.64 -16.40
CA VAL A 132 12.69 -4.33 -17.41
C VAL A 132 13.59 -4.79 -18.55
N SER A 133 13.87 -6.10 -18.59
CA SER A 133 14.79 -6.69 -19.56
C SER A 133 14.27 -7.99 -20.13
N VAL A 134 14.73 -8.31 -21.35
CA VAL A 134 14.44 -9.59 -22.00
C VAL A 134 15.28 -10.68 -21.33
N LEU A 135 14.66 -11.81 -21.00
CA LEU A 135 15.38 -12.97 -20.48
C LEU A 135 16.41 -13.48 -21.51
N ALA A 136 17.60 -13.86 -21.04
CA ALA A 136 18.68 -14.31 -21.91
C ALA A 136 18.23 -15.52 -22.77
N GLY A 137 18.34 -15.39 -24.10
CA GLY A 137 17.95 -16.43 -25.04
C GLY A 137 16.43 -16.61 -25.22
N ALA A 138 15.61 -15.69 -24.69
CA ALA A 138 14.17 -15.74 -24.79
C ALA A 138 13.60 -14.76 -25.84
N PRO A 139 12.38 -14.98 -26.36
CA PRO A 139 11.74 -14.03 -27.26
C PRO A 139 11.44 -12.67 -26.62
N GLY A 140 11.30 -11.61 -27.43
CA GLY A 140 11.05 -10.25 -26.93
C GLY A 140 9.77 -10.07 -26.09
N TRP A 141 8.75 -10.92 -26.29
CA TRP A 141 7.50 -10.85 -25.51
C TRP A 141 7.69 -11.19 -24.02
N THR A 142 8.80 -11.82 -23.66
CA THR A 142 9.10 -12.22 -22.27
C THR A 142 9.38 -11.04 -21.35
N THR A 143 9.61 -9.85 -21.93
CA THR A 143 9.67 -8.56 -21.23
C THR A 143 8.43 -8.28 -20.38
N VAL A 144 7.27 -8.80 -20.76
CA VAL A 144 6.01 -8.67 -20.01
C VAL A 144 6.17 -9.22 -18.58
N GLY A 145 6.87 -10.34 -18.40
CA GLY A 145 7.11 -10.91 -17.07
C GLY A 145 7.91 -9.97 -16.18
N SER A 146 9.05 -9.47 -16.68
CA SER A 146 9.88 -8.49 -15.96
C SER A 146 9.14 -7.18 -15.66
N PHE A 147 8.34 -6.69 -16.61
CA PHE A 147 7.50 -5.51 -16.42
C PHE A 147 6.48 -5.71 -15.29
N LEU A 148 5.82 -6.87 -15.23
CA LEU A 148 4.85 -7.17 -14.18
C LEU A 148 5.50 -7.27 -12.79
N VAL A 149 6.74 -7.77 -12.70
CA VAL A 149 7.51 -7.77 -11.45
C VAL A 149 7.76 -6.32 -11.00
N VAL A 150 8.23 -5.46 -11.90
CA VAL A 150 8.49 -4.04 -11.61
C VAL A 150 7.20 -3.31 -11.20
N VAL A 151 6.07 -3.60 -11.84
CA VAL A 151 4.76 -3.06 -11.46
C VAL A 151 4.37 -3.51 -10.05
N ALA A 152 4.51 -4.80 -9.74
CA ALA A 152 4.22 -5.33 -8.40
C ALA A 152 5.08 -4.64 -7.34
N ASP A 153 6.39 -4.51 -7.56
CA ASP A 153 7.27 -3.83 -6.63
C ASP A 153 6.92 -2.35 -6.43
N SER A 154 6.49 -1.68 -7.50
CA SER A 154 6.07 -0.28 -7.42
C SER A 154 4.80 -0.12 -6.58
N LEU A 155 3.86 -1.09 -6.67
CA LEU A 155 2.64 -1.12 -5.85
C LEU A 155 2.93 -1.27 -4.34
N ALA A 156 4.09 -1.83 -3.98
CA ALA A 156 4.49 -1.92 -2.57
C ALA A 156 4.61 -0.54 -1.90
N LEU A 157 4.98 0.49 -2.67
CA LEU A 157 5.06 1.87 -2.16
C LEU A 157 3.67 2.42 -1.82
N ALA A 158 2.67 2.17 -2.68
CA ALA A 158 1.28 2.56 -2.41
C ALA A 158 0.76 1.86 -1.14
N ALA A 159 0.97 0.55 -1.02
CA ALA A 159 0.57 -0.20 0.17
C ALA A 159 1.27 0.33 1.45
N GLY A 160 2.57 0.61 1.36
CA GLY A 160 3.35 1.21 2.45
C GLY A 160 2.82 2.58 2.88
N LEU A 161 2.52 3.45 1.91
CA LEU A 161 1.93 4.78 2.17
C LEU A 161 0.56 4.65 2.86
N THR A 162 -0.31 3.77 2.37
CA THR A 162 -1.66 3.58 2.96
C THR A 162 -1.57 3.13 4.41
N ILE A 163 -0.71 2.16 4.74
CA ILE A 163 -0.47 1.72 6.13
C ILE A 163 0.08 2.88 6.96
N ALA A 164 1.06 3.62 6.42
CA ALA A 164 1.73 4.66 7.16
C ALA A 164 0.80 5.81 7.53
N VAL A 165 -0.01 6.27 6.57
CA VAL A 165 -1.01 7.31 6.82
C VAL A 165 -2.07 6.81 7.80
N ALA A 166 -2.58 5.59 7.61
CA ALA A 166 -3.57 5.00 8.52
C ALA A 166 -3.06 4.98 9.98
N ALA A 167 -1.84 4.49 10.21
CA ALA A 167 -1.27 4.40 11.55
C ALA A 167 -0.94 5.77 12.18
N LEU A 168 -0.50 6.75 11.38
CA LEU A 168 -0.17 8.09 11.88
C LEU A 168 -1.41 8.97 12.14
N CYS A 169 -2.47 8.79 11.36
CA CYS A 169 -3.73 9.50 11.52
C CYS A 169 -4.55 9.00 12.71
N TYR A 170 -4.58 7.69 12.96
CA TYR A 170 -5.47 7.08 13.95
C TYR A 170 -4.87 6.94 15.37
N SER A 171 -3.63 7.36 15.58
CA SER A 171 -2.96 7.28 16.88
C SER A 171 -2.67 8.64 17.51
N LYS A 172 -3.04 8.81 18.79
CA LYS A 172 -2.71 10.03 19.56
C LYS A 172 -1.22 10.09 19.92
N ARG A 173 -0.56 8.94 20.14
CA ARG A 173 0.86 8.81 20.50
C ARG A 173 1.73 8.45 19.29
N TRP A 174 2.19 9.48 18.57
CA TRP A 174 3.03 9.36 17.36
C TRP A 174 4.27 8.48 17.53
N SER A 175 5.00 8.61 18.64
CA SER A 175 6.24 7.83 18.83
C SER A 175 5.97 6.32 18.94
N GLY A 176 4.85 5.93 19.55
CA GLY A 176 4.44 4.54 19.66
C GLY A 176 3.95 3.98 18.32
N ALA A 177 3.08 4.73 17.63
CA ALA A 177 2.57 4.34 16.32
C ALA A 177 3.67 4.24 15.27
N LEU A 178 4.59 5.22 15.22
CA LEU A 178 5.74 5.20 14.31
C LEU A 178 6.63 3.99 14.58
N LYS A 179 6.89 3.65 15.85
CA LYS A 179 7.69 2.47 16.19
C LYS A 179 7.02 1.18 15.74
N GLN A 180 5.71 1.04 15.97
CA GLN A 180 4.96 -0.15 15.55
C GLN A 180 4.88 -0.26 14.02
N LEU A 181 4.62 0.86 13.33
CA LEU A 181 4.65 0.98 11.88
C LEU A 181 6.01 0.56 11.34
N LEU A 182 7.10 1.10 11.89
CA LEU A 182 8.46 0.81 11.43
C LEU A 182 8.81 -0.67 11.61
N VAL A 183 8.41 -1.29 12.73
CA VAL A 183 8.56 -2.75 12.94
C VAL A 183 7.76 -3.55 11.91
N GLN A 184 6.50 -3.19 11.66
CA GLN A 184 5.68 -3.90 10.68
C GLN A 184 6.16 -3.69 9.24
N PHE A 185 6.64 -2.49 8.92
CA PHE A 185 7.21 -2.16 7.63
C PHE A 185 8.51 -2.94 7.37
N ILE A 186 9.40 -3.03 8.37
CA ILE A 186 10.59 -3.87 8.29
C ILE A 186 10.18 -5.34 8.11
N THR A 187 9.24 -5.83 8.91
CA THR A 187 8.76 -7.23 8.81
C THR A 187 8.20 -7.52 7.42
N PHE A 188 7.36 -6.63 6.91
CA PHE A 188 6.77 -6.72 5.57
C PHE A 188 7.87 -6.74 4.50
N LYS A 189 8.82 -5.80 4.54
CA LYS A 189 9.91 -5.75 3.56
C LYS A 189 10.83 -6.97 3.63
N VAL A 190 11.08 -7.52 4.82
CA VAL A 190 11.82 -8.79 4.98
C VAL A 190 11.04 -9.95 4.33
N ILE A 191 9.73 -10.02 4.54
CA ILE A 191 8.89 -11.05 3.91
C ILE A 191 8.92 -10.91 2.37
N VAL A 192 8.76 -9.69 1.86
CA VAL A 192 8.84 -9.40 0.42
C VAL A 192 10.21 -9.82 -0.13
N PHE A 193 11.29 -9.44 0.53
CA PHE A 193 12.65 -9.81 0.14
C PHE A 193 12.85 -11.33 0.09
N ILE A 194 12.37 -12.06 1.10
CA ILE A 194 12.40 -13.52 1.11
C ILE A 194 11.58 -14.09 -0.05
N MET A 195 10.40 -13.53 -0.34
CA MET A 195 9.57 -13.98 -1.46
C MET A 195 10.24 -13.72 -2.82
N VAL A 196 10.88 -12.56 -3.01
CA VAL A 196 11.68 -12.26 -4.22
C VAL A 196 12.79 -13.29 -4.38
N ILE A 197 13.55 -13.59 -3.32
CA ILE A 197 14.61 -14.60 -3.37
C ILE A 197 14.03 -15.97 -3.75
N LEU A 198 12.94 -16.40 -3.11
CA LEU A 198 12.38 -17.74 -3.33
C LEU A 198 11.77 -17.91 -4.72
N PHE A 199 11.02 -16.91 -5.20
CA PHE A 199 10.29 -17.00 -6.46
C PHE A 199 11.12 -16.53 -7.64
N VAL A 200 11.78 -15.37 -7.54
CA VAL A 200 12.46 -14.73 -8.68
C VAL A 200 13.91 -15.17 -8.81
N GLU A 201 14.67 -15.21 -7.71
CA GLU A 201 16.10 -15.56 -7.77
C GLU A 201 16.36 -17.06 -7.77
N LEU A 202 15.70 -17.82 -6.89
CA LEU A 202 15.85 -19.28 -6.77
C LEU A 202 14.96 -20.03 -7.77
N GLY A 203 13.88 -19.42 -8.25
CA GLY A 203 13.03 -19.99 -9.29
C GLY A 203 12.31 -21.29 -8.88
N ILE A 204 11.77 -21.33 -7.66
CA ILE A 204 11.18 -22.57 -7.10
C ILE A 204 10.01 -23.06 -7.96
N VAL A 205 9.16 -22.17 -8.48
CA VAL A 205 7.98 -22.58 -9.26
C VAL A 205 8.42 -23.06 -10.64
N GLY A 206 9.35 -22.35 -11.29
CA GLY A 206 9.94 -22.75 -12.56
C GLY A 206 10.66 -24.09 -12.49
N ALA A 207 11.33 -24.38 -11.37
CA ALA A 207 11.95 -25.67 -11.11
C ALA A 207 10.90 -26.79 -10.98
N VAL A 208 9.83 -26.57 -10.20
CA VAL A 208 8.73 -27.53 -10.05
C VAL A 208 8.04 -27.83 -11.37
N VAL A 209 7.73 -26.79 -12.16
CA VAL A 209 7.12 -26.94 -13.49
C VAL A 209 8.05 -27.73 -14.42
N SER A 210 9.33 -27.41 -14.43
CA SER A 210 10.32 -28.10 -15.27
C SER A 210 10.43 -29.59 -14.90
N VAL A 211 10.38 -29.94 -13.61
CA VAL A 211 10.34 -31.35 -13.15
C VAL A 211 9.06 -32.04 -13.59
N LEU A 212 7.90 -31.41 -13.40
CA LEU A 212 6.61 -31.98 -13.79
C LEU A 212 6.54 -32.29 -15.29
N PHE A 213 6.93 -31.35 -16.15
CA PHE A 213 6.95 -31.57 -17.60
C PHE A 213 8.05 -32.56 -18.03
N GLY A 214 9.17 -32.60 -17.29
CA GLY A 214 10.22 -33.60 -17.46
C GLY A 214 9.74 -35.03 -17.23
N LEU A 215 8.81 -35.25 -16.29
CA LEU A 215 8.17 -36.55 -16.06
C LEU A 215 7.34 -37.02 -17.27
N PHE A 216 6.85 -36.09 -18.09
CA PHE A 216 6.14 -36.37 -19.35
C PHE A 216 7.07 -36.40 -20.57
N GLY A 217 8.39 -36.34 -20.38
CA GLY A 217 9.39 -36.38 -21.45
C GLY A 217 9.53 -35.07 -22.24
N ILE A 218 8.91 -33.97 -21.78
CA ILE A 218 8.94 -32.67 -22.46
C ILE A 218 10.10 -31.85 -21.88
N ARG A 219 11.08 -31.48 -22.72
CA ARG A 219 12.15 -30.55 -22.36
C ARG A 219 11.75 -29.12 -22.71
N LEU A 220 11.45 -28.33 -21.69
CA LEU A 220 11.15 -26.91 -21.85
C LEU A 220 12.46 -26.09 -21.89
N PRO A 221 12.54 -25.03 -22.72
CA PRO A 221 13.58 -24.02 -22.61
C PRO A 221 13.68 -23.42 -21.20
N SER A 222 14.89 -23.10 -20.74
CA SER A 222 15.14 -22.57 -19.39
C SER A 222 14.39 -21.28 -19.07
N TRP A 223 14.13 -20.44 -20.09
CA TRP A 223 13.40 -19.19 -19.93
C TRP A 223 11.91 -19.40 -19.56
N ILE A 224 11.30 -20.57 -19.87
CA ILE A 224 9.90 -20.83 -19.52
C ILE A 224 9.73 -20.89 -18.00
N GLY A 225 10.67 -21.53 -17.30
CA GLY A 225 10.65 -21.59 -15.83
C GLY A 225 10.71 -20.18 -15.21
N GLN A 226 11.67 -19.37 -15.65
CA GLN A 226 11.85 -17.99 -15.19
C GLN A 226 10.63 -17.11 -15.44
N ILE A 227 9.93 -17.30 -16.57
CA ILE A 227 8.68 -16.59 -16.85
C ILE A 227 7.58 -17.00 -15.88
N VAL A 228 7.41 -18.31 -15.66
CA VAL A 228 6.41 -18.80 -14.70
C VAL A 228 6.67 -18.25 -13.31
N ASP A 229 7.94 -18.18 -12.90
CA ASP A 229 8.37 -17.57 -11.65
C ASP A 229 8.00 -16.07 -11.57
N GLN A 230 8.32 -15.29 -12.61
CA GLN A 230 7.98 -13.87 -12.70
C GLN A 230 6.47 -13.62 -12.64
N PHE A 231 5.67 -14.39 -13.39
CA PHE A 231 4.21 -14.29 -13.36
C PHE A 231 3.64 -14.69 -12.00
N SER A 232 4.16 -15.76 -11.40
CA SER A 232 3.71 -16.23 -10.09
C SER A 232 4.01 -15.19 -9.01
N TYR A 233 5.22 -14.62 -9.02
CA TYR A 233 5.59 -13.53 -8.13
C TYR A 233 4.69 -12.31 -8.33
N ALA A 234 4.56 -11.82 -9.55
CA ALA A 234 3.79 -10.61 -9.83
C ALA A 234 2.32 -10.77 -9.47
N LEU A 235 1.72 -11.93 -9.76
CA LEU A 235 0.34 -12.24 -9.39
C LEU A 235 0.18 -12.31 -7.87
N LEU A 236 1.06 -13.04 -7.18
CA LEU A 236 1.00 -13.22 -5.73
C LEU A 236 1.19 -11.88 -5.02
N MET A 237 2.29 -11.19 -5.31
CA MET A 237 2.63 -9.93 -4.64
C MET A 237 1.67 -8.80 -5.01
N GLY A 238 1.29 -8.70 -6.28
CA GLY A 238 0.26 -7.75 -6.72
C GLY A 238 -1.06 -7.97 -5.96
N SER A 239 -1.52 -9.22 -5.85
CA SER A 239 -2.74 -9.53 -5.10
C SER A 239 -2.63 -9.20 -3.61
N VAL A 240 -1.47 -9.48 -2.99
CA VAL A 240 -1.22 -9.15 -1.58
C VAL A 240 -1.22 -7.64 -1.35
N TYR A 241 -0.55 -6.86 -2.20
CA TYR A 241 -0.49 -5.40 -2.07
C TYR A 241 -1.86 -4.76 -2.27
N CYS A 242 -2.61 -5.18 -3.30
CA CYS A 242 -3.98 -4.73 -3.50
C CYS A 242 -4.89 -5.08 -2.32
N ALA A 243 -4.76 -6.29 -1.76
CA ALA A 243 -5.53 -6.70 -0.59
C ALA A 243 -5.14 -5.92 0.67
N VAL A 244 -3.86 -5.57 0.86
CA VAL A 244 -3.39 -4.73 1.97
C VAL A 244 -3.98 -3.32 1.86
N ILE A 245 -3.95 -2.72 0.66
CA ILE A 245 -4.55 -1.40 0.40
C ILE A 245 -6.06 -1.44 0.70
N GLY A 246 -6.74 -2.49 0.22
CA GLY A 246 -8.17 -2.71 0.45
C GLY A 246 -8.52 -2.96 1.92
N ALA A 247 -7.76 -3.80 2.61
CA ALA A 247 -7.92 -4.08 4.04
C ALA A 247 -7.72 -2.81 4.88
N ALA A 248 -6.69 -2.02 4.57
CA ALA A 248 -6.42 -0.76 5.23
C ALA A 248 -7.58 0.23 5.05
N TRP A 249 -8.13 0.34 3.84
CA TRP A 249 -9.30 1.15 3.56
C TRP A 249 -10.52 0.74 4.40
N MET A 250 -10.86 -0.55 4.36
CA MET A 250 -12.01 -1.08 5.09
C MET A 250 -11.84 -0.95 6.61
N ALA A 251 -10.65 -1.25 7.13
CA ALA A 251 -10.33 -1.11 8.55
C ALA A 251 -10.44 0.34 9.01
N CYS A 252 -9.88 1.28 8.25
CA CYS A 252 -10.00 2.70 8.55
C CYS A 252 -11.47 3.13 8.54
N ARG A 253 -12.23 2.78 7.49
CA ARG A 253 -13.65 3.12 7.39
C ARG A 253 -14.46 2.63 8.60
N GLN A 254 -14.24 1.38 9.01
CA GLN A 254 -14.94 0.79 10.16
C GLN A 254 -14.56 1.43 11.50
N ARG A 255 -13.30 1.85 11.65
CA ARG A 255 -12.77 2.42 12.90
C ARG A 255 -12.83 3.94 12.95
N PHE A 256 -13.23 4.60 11.87
CA PHE A 256 -13.33 6.06 11.82
C PHE A 256 -14.32 6.65 12.83
N PRO A 257 -15.51 6.08 13.07
CA PRO A 257 -16.40 6.57 14.13
C PRO A 257 -15.75 6.48 15.53
N GLU A 258 -15.03 5.39 15.80
CA GLU A 258 -14.29 5.22 17.05
C GLU A 258 -13.14 6.23 17.19
N LEU A 259 -12.45 6.56 16.08
CA LEU A 259 -11.45 7.61 16.05
C LEU A 259 -12.04 8.97 16.43
N ILE A 260 -13.22 9.31 15.91
CA ILE A 260 -13.90 10.57 16.19
C ILE A 260 -14.31 10.64 17.67
N GLU A 261 -14.90 9.55 18.18
CA GLU A 261 -15.43 9.50 19.55
C GLU A 261 -14.34 9.45 20.63
N LYS A 262 -13.31 8.62 20.43
CA LYS A 262 -12.27 8.36 21.45
C LYS A 262 -10.96 9.10 21.20
N GLY A 263 -10.79 9.68 20.00
CA GLY A 263 -9.56 10.31 19.55
C GLY A 263 -8.41 9.34 19.23
N GLU A 264 -8.65 8.03 19.31
CA GLU A 264 -7.71 6.95 18.98
C GLU A 264 -8.47 5.72 18.47
N ALA A 265 -7.94 5.04 17.44
CA ALA A 265 -8.39 3.69 17.11
C ALA A 265 -7.22 2.82 16.62
N ASP A 266 -7.22 1.54 17.00
CA ASP A 266 -6.21 0.57 16.56
C ASP A 266 -6.56 -0.03 15.20
N VAL A 267 -6.18 0.69 14.14
CA VAL A 267 -6.38 0.26 12.75
C VAL A 267 -5.51 -0.95 12.40
N LEU A 268 -4.31 -1.06 12.96
CA LEU A 268 -3.38 -2.14 12.61
C LEU A 268 -3.89 -3.51 13.07
N SER A 269 -4.53 -3.57 14.24
CA SER A 269 -5.20 -4.79 14.69
C SER A 269 -6.44 -5.11 13.86
N ALA A 270 -7.22 -4.11 13.43
CA ALA A 270 -8.37 -4.32 12.55
C ALA A 270 -7.97 -4.81 11.15
N VAL A 271 -6.88 -4.29 10.58
CA VAL A 271 -6.32 -4.77 9.31
C VAL A 271 -5.88 -6.24 9.43
N LYS A 272 -5.23 -6.61 10.55
CA LYS A 272 -4.87 -8.01 10.80
C LYS A 272 -6.08 -8.93 10.90
N ALA A 273 -7.14 -8.49 11.59
CA ALA A 273 -8.37 -9.26 11.74
C ALA A 273 -9.11 -9.46 10.40
N LEU A 274 -9.09 -8.47 9.51
CA LEU A 274 -9.69 -8.59 8.17
C LEU A 274 -8.91 -9.55 7.26
N ILE A 275 -7.60 -9.62 7.45
CA ILE A 275 -6.71 -10.51 6.68
C ILE A 275 -6.76 -11.94 7.25
N ASP A 276 -6.83 -12.13 8.58
CA ASP A 276 -6.86 -13.43 9.27
C ASP A 276 -8.09 -13.56 10.20
N PRO A 277 -9.31 -13.79 9.66
CA PRO A 277 -10.53 -13.82 10.47
C PRO A 277 -10.58 -14.97 11.51
N ASP A 278 -9.86 -16.07 11.25
CA ASP A 278 -9.90 -17.28 12.09
C ASP A 278 -9.07 -17.17 13.39
N LYS A 279 -8.12 -16.23 13.49
CA LYS A 279 -7.30 -16.08 14.72
C LYS A 279 -7.90 -15.16 15.78
N ASP A 280 -8.66 -14.15 15.37
CA ASP A 280 -9.17 -13.11 16.29
C ASP A 280 -10.67 -13.20 16.58
N GLY A 281 -11.38 -14.16 15.98
CA GLY A 281 -12.80 -14.44 16.25
C GLY A 281 -13.15 -14.82 17.70
N LYS A 282 -12.15 -15.02 18.57
CA LYS A 282 -12.35 -15.24 20.02
C LYS A 282 -12.12 -14.02 20.91
N LYS A 283 -11.61 -12.89 20.39
CA LYS A 283 -11.36 -11.69 21.22
C LYS A 283 -12.31 -10.53 20.99
N LEU A 284 -13.17 -10.59 19.98
CA LEU A 284 -14.13 -9.52 19.67
C LEU A 284 -15.53 -9.73 20.26
N VAL A 285 -15.76 -10.77 21.08
CA VAL A 285 -17.08 -11.06 21.69
C VAL A 285 -17.15 -10.78 23.20
N GLU A 286 -16.05 -10.51 23.90
CA GLU A 286 -16.12 -10.05 25.29
C GLU A 286 -15.99 -8.53 25.37
N ALA A 287 -17.10 -7.85 25.12
CA ALA A 287 -17.45 -6.72 25.97
C ALA A 287 -18.01 -7.29 27.28
N PRO A 288 -17.42 -7.02 28.45
CA PRO A 288 -18.22 -6.80 29.64
C PRO A 288 -18.63 -5.31 29.58
N GLY A 289 -19.89 -4.96 29.33
CA GLY A 289 -21.03 -5.47 30.07
C GLY A 289 -21.07 -4.71 31.40
N ASP A 290 -22.05 -3.81 31.49
CA ASP A 290 -22.46 -3.07 32.70
C ASP A 290 -21.98 -3.69 34.01
N GLN A 291 -21.31 -2.88 34.83
CA GLN A 291 -21.54 -2.94 36.28
C GLN A 291 -21.73 -1.51 36.79
N ALA A 292 -22.89 -1.35 37.43
CA ALA A 292 -23.40 -0.18 38.13
C ALA A 292 -22.52 0.29 39.29
#